data_AF-A0A958KVE4-F1
#
_entry.id   AF-A0A958KVE4-F1
#
_cell.length_a   1.000
_cell.length_b   1.000
_cell.length_c   1.000
_cell.angle_alpha   90.00
_cell.angle_beta   90.00
_cell.angle_gamma   90.00
#
_symmetry.space_group_name_H-M   'P 1'
#
loop_
_entity.id
_entity.type
_entity.pdbx_description
1 polymer ?
#
loop_
_entity_poly.entity_id
_entity_poly.type
_entity_poly.pdbx_seq_one_letter_code
_entity_poly.pdbx_strand_id
1 'polypeptide(L)'
;WREWLKHGTQTVRANSCGRFQSSDNGNMMRSANARSEYGPFLHEQILVDLYRKNFHVITSYTPEGRISNFSHIDIEPMRPISHEFDVFWTANGKNITPVNSKSLVRSDLKGFSGLMTLQVKVVDPTTLVKSERFRDELMTKTLTWTVDLNESPAPELPTPPAPPTSPSPEPPAPPVTEPIFDPVGKFCSYKHWPHGGADSLQEELLYGDKVTRHLAGKESTEPCSAGAQGSKVYRTYFSQVITCKLNSTSSGVILAQISKNEITEEVENTCKIP
;
A
#
# COMPACT_ATOMS: atom_id res chain seq x y z
N TRP A 1 28.44 25.97 16.35
CA TRP A 1 27.11 26.29 15.81
C TRP A 1 27.08 27.68 15.19
N ARG A 2 28.01 27.94 14.25
CA ARG A 2 28.09 29.09 13.35
C ARG A 2 28.66 28.57 12.02
N GLU A 3 28.09 29.09 10.94
CA GLU A 3 28.57 29.09 9.53
C GLU A 3 28.58 27.79 8.70
N TRP A 4 28.37 28.01 7.39
CA TRP A 4 28.22 27.10 6.22
C TRP A 4 26.77 26.70 5.91
N LEU A 5 26.17 26.92 4.72
CA LEU A 5 26.68 27.18 3.37
C LEU A 5 25.79 28.16 2.56
N LYS A 6 26.45 28.85 1.63
CA LYS A 6 25.96 29.90 0.72
C LYS A 6 25.10 29.33 -0.42
N HIS A 7 24.12 30.12 -0.84
CA HIS A 7 23.31 29.94 -2.04
C HIS A 7 24.18 29.86 -3.31
N GLY A 8 24.09 28.74 -4.02
CA GLY A 8 24.56 28.60 -5.40
C GLY A 8 23.42 28.91 -6.38
N THR A 9 23.52 30.04 -7.06
CA THR A 9 22.66 30.40 -8.20
C THR A 9 23.14 29.61 -9.42
N GLN A 10 22.32 28.69 -9.94
CA GLN A 10 22.58 28.08 -11.26
C GLN A 10 21.88 28.88 -12.35
N THR A 11 22.69 29.54 -13.18
CA THR A 11 22.27 30.13 -14.45
C THR A 11 22.39 29.05 -15.53
N VAL A 12 21.27 28.51 -16.01
CA VAL A 12 21.27 27.61 -17.17
C VAL A 12 21.27 28.48 -18.43
N ARG A 13 22.43 28.58 -19.10
CA ARG A 13 22.51 29.05 -20.49
C ARG A 13 22.09 27.92 -21.42
N ALA A 14 20.96 28.10 -22.10
CA ALA A 14 20.61 27.30 -23.27
C ALA A 14 21.48 27.73 -24.46
N ASN A 15 22.37 26.84 -24.91
CA ASN A 15 23.08 27.00 -26.18
C ASN A 15 22.75 25.82 -27.11
N SER A 16 22.52 26.20 -28.37
CA SER A 16 22.54 25.40 -29.60
C SER A 16 21.44 24.34 -29.83
N CYS A 17 20.50 24.76 -30.67
CA CYS A 17 19.73 23.93 -31.60
C CYS A 17 20.66 23.04 -32.44
N GLY A 18 20.64 21.73 -32.19
CA GLY A 18 21.21 20.72 -33.09
C GLY A 18 20.12 20.10 -33.96
N ARG A 19 20.18 20.32 -35.27
CA ARG A 19 19.37 19.61 -36.27
C ARG A 19 19.67 18.11 -36.19
N PHE A 20 18.66 17.28 -35.93
CA PHE A 20 18.70 15.88 -36.31
C PHE A 20 18.36 15.76 -37.80
N GLN A 21 19.36 15.45 -38.63
CA GLN A 21 19.12 14.92 -39.97
C GLN A 21 18.81 13.43 -39.84
N SER A 22 17.58 13.05 -40.20
CA SER A 22 17.19 11.67 -40.48
C SER A 22 17.77 11.27 -41.83
N SER A 23 18.81 10.44 -41.82
CA SER A 23 19.30 9.72 -43.01
C SER A 23 19.07 8.23 -42.78
N ASP A 24 18.19 7.70 -43.64
CA ASP A 24 18.15 6.34 -44.15
C ASP A 24 17.70 5.19 -43.22
N ASN A 25 16.37 4.95 -43.27
CA ASN A 25 15.75 3.72 -43.76
C ASN A 25 16.60 2.43 -43.68
N GLY A 26 16.68 1.83 -42.48
CA GLY A 26 17.28 0.50 -42.36
C GLY A 26 17.14 -0.23 -41.03
N ASN A 27 16.41 0.28 -40.04
CA ASN A 27 16.46 -0.27 -38.68
C ASN A 27 15.12 -0.31 -37.93
N MET A 28 14.02 -0.65 -38.62
CA MET A 28 12.67 -0.68 -38.03
C MET A 28 12.32 -1.97 -37.25
N MET A 29 13.26 -2.90 -37.02
CA MET A 29 13.00 -4.15 -36.27
C MET A 29 13.71 -4.25 -34.91
N ARG A 30 14.34 -3.19 -34.38
CA ARG A 30 14.98 -3.22 -33.06
C ARG A 30 14.24 -2.46 -31.95
N SER A 31 13.04 -1.93 -32.19
CA SER A 31 12.30 -1.18 -31.14
C SER A 31 11.31 -2.03 -30.32
N ALA A 32 11.09 -3.30 -30.65
CA ALA A 32 10.17 -4.16 -29.90
C ALA A 32 10.72 -4.65 -28.54
N ASN A 33 12.04 -4.58 -28.30
CA ASN A 33 12.66 -4.95 -27.02
C ASN A 33 13.03 -3.74 -26.13
N ALA A 34 12.74 -2.51 -26.56
CA ALA A 34 13.06 -1.28 -25.81
C ALA A 34 11.95 -0.86 -24.82
N ARG A 35 10.97 -1.72 -24.53
CA ARG A 35 9.77 -1.36 -23.73
C ARG A 35 9.48 -2.24 -22.52
N SER A 36 10.45 -3.03 -22.04
CA SER A 36 10.45 -3.49 -20.65
C SER A 36 11.11 -2.45 -19.71
N GLU A 37 11.04 -1.17 -20.09
CA GLU A 37 11.45 -0.02 -19.28
C GLU A 37 10.29 0.54 -18.44
N TYR A 38 9.17 -0.20 -18.35
CA TYR A 38 8.33 -0.17 -17.14
C TYR A 38 9.15 -0.85 -16.02
N GLY A 39 10.19 -0.13 -15.61
CA GLY A 39 11.29 -0.65 -14.82
C GLY A 39 10.86 -0.99 -13.38
N PRO A 40 11.83 -1.46 -12.58
CA PRO A 40 11.63 -1.80 -11.16
C PRO A 40 10.98 -0.70 -10.31
N PHE A 41 10.89 0.53 -10.82
CA PHE A 41 10.26 1.68 -10.18
C PHE A 41 8.74 1.57 -10.00
N LEU A 42 8.02 0.86 -10.89
CA LEU A 42 6.56 0.78 -10.77
C LEU A 42 6.12 -0.02 -9.54
N HIS A 43 6.84 -1.10 -9.22
CA HIS A 43 6.53 -1.95 -8.07
C HIS A 43 6.77 -1.21 -6.75
N GLU A 44 7.88 -0.47 -6.65
CA GLU A 44 8.19 0.34 -5.47
C GLU A 44 7.14 1.44 -5.28
N GLN A 45 6.74 2.14 -6.35
CA GLN A 45 5.73 3.20 -6.25
C GLN A 45 4.36 2.66 -5.79
N ILE A 46 3.94 1.49 -6.29
CA ILE A 46 2.71 0.82 -5.86
C ILE A 46 2.79 0.47 -4.37
N LEU A 47 3.91 -0.10 -3.91
CA LEU A 47 4.11 -0.40 -2.50
C LEU A 47 4.09 0.88 -1.66
N VAL A 48 4.84 1.90 -2.03
CA VAL A 48 4.85 3.20 -1.33
C VAL A 48 3.45 3.79 -1.20
N ASP A 49 2.65 3.74 -2.26
CA ASP A 49 1.28 4.25 -2.25
C ASP A 49 0.35 3.39 -1.36
N LEU A 50 0.53 2.06 -1.34
CA LEU A 50 -0.18 1.17 -0.42
C LEU A 50 0.18 1.50 1.04
N TYR A 51 1.47 1.66 1.35
CA TYR A 51 1.92 2.01 2.70
C TYR A 51 1.38 3.37 3.15
N ARG A 52 1.39 4.37 2.27
CA ARG A 52 0.90 5.72 2.58
C ARG A 52 -0.61 5.77 2.84
N LYS A 53 -1.41 5.00 2.11
CA LYS A 53 -2.87 5.14 2.15
C LYS A 53 -3.54 4.27 3.20
N ASN A 54 -3.11 3.01 3.33
CA ASN A 54 -3.91 2.00 4.02
C ASN A 54 -3.13 1.16 5.03
N PHE A 55 -1.82 1.34 5.13
CA PHE A 55 -0.98 0.43 5.89
C PHE A 55 -0.43 1.08 7.15
N HIS A 56 -0.82 0.52 8.28
CA HIS A 56 -0.22 0.83 9.57
C HIS A 56 0.61 -0.37 9.99
N VAL A 57 1.90 -0.15 10.23
CA VAL A 57 2.83 -1.17 10.74
C VAL A 57 2.32 -1.82 12.03
N ILE A 58 1.61 -1.03 12.86
CA ILE A 58 1.00 -1.45 14.13
C ILE A 58 -0.51 -1.25 14.03
N THR A 59 -1.29 -2.29 14.32
CA THR A 59 -2.76 -2.27 14.28
C THR A 59 -3.40 -1.96 15.64
N SER A 60 -2.73 -2.31 16.74
CA SER A 60 -3.18 -2.04 18.10
C SER A 60 -1.97 -1.86 19.03
N TYR A 61 -2.07 -1.01 20.03
CA TYR A 61 -1.00 -0.80 21.02
C TYR A 61 -1.52 -0.14 22.30
N THR A 62 -0.82 -0.34 23.41
CA THR A 62 -1.05 0.43 24.64
C THR A 62 -0.83 1.93 24.37
N PRO A 63 -1.79 2.82 24.68
CA PRO A 63 -1.68 4.25 24.37
C PRO A 63 -0.35 4.87 24.86
N GLU A 64 0.25 5.72 24.03
CA GLU A 64 1.48 6.44 24.36
C GLU A 64 1.24 7.47 25.47
N GLY A 65 2.30 7.77 26.22
CA GLY A 65 2.27 8.75 27.31
C GLY A 65 2.88 8.23 28.60
N ARG A 66 2.53 8.86 29.73
CA ARG A 66 2.99 8.43 31.04
C ARG A 66 2.15 7.25 31.53
N ILE A 67 2.83 6.16 31.85
CA ILE A 67 2.22 4.96 32.41
C ILE A 67 2.85 4.70 33.78
N SER A 68 1.99 4.59 34.79
CA SER A 68 2.36 4.05 36.09
C SER A 68 1.56 2.76 36.36
N ASN A 69 2.02 1.93 37.28
CA ASN A 69 1.36 0.70 37.71
C ASN A 69 1.02 -0.35 36.63
N PHE A 70 1.69 -0.34 35.48
CA PHE A 70 1.46 -1.35 34.44
C PHE A 70 1.98 -2.73 34.86
N SER A 71 1.26 -3.77 34.41
CA SER A 71 1.71 -5.16 34.44
C SER A 71 2.44 -5.53 33.14
N HIS A 72 1.87 -5.13 32.00
CA HIS A 72 2.42 -5.33 30.66
C HIS A 72 2.11 -4.14 29.73
N ILE A 73 2.88 -4.03 28.65
CA ILE A 73 2.67 -3.12 27.53
C ILE A 73 2.65 -3.97 26.27
N ASP A 74 1.56 -3.87 25.50
CA ASP A 74 1.36 -4.69 24.32
C ASP A 74 1.40 -3.84 23.05
N ILE A 75 1.92 -4.46 22.00
CA ILE A 75 1.76 -4.01 20.63
C ILE A 75 1.27 -5.16 19.76
N GLU A 76 0.52 -4.82 18.74
CA GLU A 76 0.10 -5.75 17.70
C GLU A 76 0.58 -5.22 16.36
N PRO A 77 1.76 -5.68 15.89
CA PRO A 77 2.15 -5.46 14.51
C PRO A 77 1.16 -6.12 13.56
N MET A 78 1.00 -5.55 12.37
CA MET A 78 0.23 -6.17 11.31
C MET A 78 0.85 -7.55 10.93
N ARG A 79 0.07 -8.46 10.34
CA ARG A 79 0.54 -9.82 9.96
C ARG A 79 0.43 -10.04 8.46
N PRO A 80 1.45 -9.67 7.67
CA PRO A 80 1.47 -9.95 6.26
C PRO A 80 1.67 -11.45 6.04
N ILE A 81 1.19 -11.96 4.90
CA ILE A 81 1.25 -13.39 4.59
C ILE A 81 2.71 -13.86 4.38
N SER A 82 3.60 -12.97 3.92
CA SER A 82 4.92 -13.34 3.43
C SER A 82 6.06 -13.21 4.44
N HIS A 83 5.88 -12.50 5.56
CA HIS A 83 6.94 -12.22 6.53
C HIS A 83 6.37 -11.77 7.89
N GLU A 84 7.24 -11.67 8.89
CA GLU A 84 6.94 -11.07 10.18
C GLU A 84 7.66 -9.72 10.33
N PHE A 85 7.10 -8.82 11.14
CA PHE A 85 7.78 -7.58 11.50
C PHE A 85 8.82 -7.80 12.59
N ASP A 86 9.94 -7.10 12.48
CA ASP A 86 10.95 -7.06 13.52
C ASP A 86 10.54 -6.09 14.63
N VAL A 87 10.61 -6.54 15.89
CA VAL A 87 10.28 -5.71 17.07
C VAL A 87 11.49 -5.55 17.98
N PHE A 88 11.84 -4.29 18.24
CA PHE A 88 12.95 -3.91 19.11
C PHE A 88 12.47 -3.05 20.27
N TRP A 89 12.67 -3.51 21.50
CA TRP A 89 12.37 -2.73 22.69
C TRP A 89 13.63 -2.14 23.30
N THR A 90 13.54 -0.88 23.71
CA THR A 90 14.60 -0.18 24.44
C THR A 90 14.05 0.55 25.66
N ALA A 91 14.79 0.52 26.77
CA ALA A 91 14.54 1.35 27.95
C ALA A 91 15.75 2.26 28.18
N ASN A 92 15.53 3.57 28.22
CA ASN A 92 16.58 4.58 28.29
C ASN A 92 17.70 4.37 27.23
N GLY A 93 17.31 3.91 26.03
CA GLY A 93 18.23 3.61 24.93
C GLY A 93 18.98 2.27 25.03
N LYS A 94 18.73 1.46 26.07
CA LYS A 94 19.31 0.11 26.22
C LYS A 94 18.30 -0.95 25.80
N ASN A 95 18.71 -1.94 25.01
CA ASN A 95 17.87 -3.08 24.63
C ASN A 95 17.51 -3.94 25.85
N ILE A 96 16.24 -4.36 25.95
CA ILE A 96 15.70 -5.02 27.17
C ILE A 96 15.08 -6.40 26.95
N THR A 97 14.49 -6.70 25.79
CA THR A 97 13.81 -7.98 25.52
C THR A 97 14.46 -8.73 24.37
N PRO A 98 14.22 -10.06 24.26
CA PRO A 98 14.52 -10.78 23.03
C PRO A 98 13.81 -10.10 21.85
N VAL A 99 14.52 -10.06 20.73
CA VAL A 99 14.02 -9.54 19.46
C VAL A 99 12.67 -10.23 19.14
N ASN A 100 11.69 -9.46 18.68
CA ASN A 100 10.36 -9.91 18.23
C ASN A 100 9.30 -10.20 19.32
N SER A 101 9.52 -9.82 20.59
CA SER A 101 8.44 -9.86 21.57
C SER A 101 7.38 -8.79 21.28
N LYS A 102 6.09 -9.19 21.25
CA LYS A 102 4.94 -8.30 21.05
C LYS A 102 4.40 -7.70 22.36
N SER A 103 4.82 -8.26 23.50
CA SER A 103 4.47 -7.81 24.83
C SER A 103 5.74 -7.56 25.62
N LEU A 104 5.72 -6.52 26.45
CA LEU A 104 6.74 -6.26 27.45
C LEU A 104 6.11 -6.38 28.82
N VAL A 105 6.59 -7.33 29.63
CA VAL A 105 6.15 -7.45 31.03
C VAL A 105 7.07 -6.66 31.94
N ARG A 106 6.55 -6.14 33.06
CA ARG A 106 7.35 -5.37 34.01
C ARG A 106 8.58 -6.13 34.51
N SER A 107 8.55 -7.45 34.59
CA SER A 107 9.70 -8.27 35.00
C SER A 107 10.88 -8.21 34.04
N ASP A 108 10.67 -7.79 32.79
CA ASP A 108 11.75 -7.60 31.81
C ASP A 108 12.58 -6.33 32.10
N LEU A 109 12.05 -5.45 32.95
CA LEU A 109 12.65 -4.18 33.34
C LEU A 109 13.43 -4.27 34.66
N LYS A 110 13.76 -5.50 35.08
CA LYS A 110 14.63 -5.73 36.25
C LYS A 110 15.97 -5.02 36.06
N GLY A 111 16.33 -4.19 37.04
CA GLY A 111 17.56 -3.39 37.02
C GLY A 111 17.37 -1.94 36.57
N PHE A 112 16.18 -1.56 36.12
CA PHE A 112 15.77 -0.16 35.98
C PHE A 112 14.98 0.29 37.21
N SER A 113 15.01 1.58 37.52
CA SER A 113 14.27 2.20 38.62
C SER A 113 13.90 3.64 38.28
N GLY A 114 12.92 4.20 38.99
CA GLY A 114 12.46 5.57 38.76
C GLY A 114 11.68 5.77 37.45
N LEU A 115 11.71 7.00 36.95
CA LEU A 115 11.14 7.38 35.66
C LEU A 115 12.10 6.98 34.54
N MET A 116 11.58 6.32 33.52
CA MET A 116 12.35 5.94 32.34
C MET A 116 11.55 6.13 31.05
N THR A 117 12.27 6.28 29.95
CA THR A 117 11.70 6.29 28.60
C THR A 117 11.76 4.88 28.04
N LEU A 118 10.59 4.30 27.80
CA LEU A 118 10.45 3.05 27.09
C LEU A 118 10.09 3.35 25.63
N GLN A 119 10.77 2.68 24.70
CA GLN A 119 10.52 2.83 23.28
C GLN A 119 10.45 1.44 22.63
N VAL A 120 9.51 1.28 21.71
CA VAL A 120 9.48 0.13 20.79
C VAL A 120 9.61 0.62 19.37
N LYS A 121 10.46 -0.05 18.59
CA LYS A 121 10.63 0.16 17.16
C LYS A 121 10.17 -1.10 16.44
N VAL A 122 9.18 -0.96 15.56
CA VAL A 122 8.66 -2.03 14.71
C VAL A 122 9.09 -1.75 13.28
N VAL A 123 9.75 -2.72 12.63
CA VAL A 123 10.35 -2.57 11.30
C VAL A 123 9.84 -3.67 10.39
N ASP A 124 9.41 -3.31 9.19
CA ASP A 124 9.14 -4.27 8.13
C ASP A 124 10.47 -4.69 7.45
N PRO A 125 10.87 -5.97 7.52
CA PRO A 125 12.13 -6.42 6.94
C PRO A 125 12.07 -6.62 5.42
N THR A 126 10.93 -6.41 4.75
CA THR A 126 10.81 -6.71 3.32
C THR A 126 11.79 -5.89 2.48
N THR A 127 12.44 -6.56 1.53
CA THR A 127 13.46 -6.00 0.65
C THR A 127 12.89 -5.45 -0.66
N LEU A 128 11.57 -5.44 -0.80
CA LEU A 128 10.87 -5.01 -2.01
C LEU A 128 10.96 -3.50 -2.25
N VAL A 129 11.12 -2.70 -1.18
CA VAL A 129 11.35 -1.25 -1.26
C VAL A 129 12.85 -1.00 -1.20
N LYS A 130 13.42 -0.46 -2.29
CA LYS A 130 14.87 -0.24 -2.41
C LYS A 130 15.31 1.07 -1.77
N SER A 131 14.44 2.07 -1.75
CA SER A 131 14.69 3.35 -1.12
C SER A 131 14.78 3.21 0.39
N GLU A 132 16.00 3.37 0.93
CA GLU A 132 16.24 3.37 2.39
C GLU A 132 15.40 4.44 3.10
N ARG A 133 15.24 5.60 2.47
CA ARG A 133 14.41 6.68 2.99
C ARG A 133 12.95 6.24 3.19
N PHE A 134 12.36 5.51 2.24
CA PHE A 134 10.99 5.03 2.39
C PHE A 134 10.87 3.90 3.42
N ARG A 135 11.88 3.05 3.56
CA ARG A 135 11.92 2.03 4.61
C ARG A 135 11.93 2.68 6.01
N ASP A 136 12.69 3.74 6.17
CA ASP A 136 12.77 4.47 7.45
C ASP A 136 11.50 5.27 7.74
N GLU A 137 10.90 5.92 6.73
CA GLU A 137 9.73 6.79 6.92
C GLU A 137 8.39 6.04 7.01
N LEU A 138 8.18 5.00 6.19
CA LEU A 138 6.88 4.35 6.02
C LEU A 138 6.82 2.94 6.60
N MET A 139 7.97 2.27 6.69
CA MET A 139 8.05 0.85 7.07
C MET A 139 8.62 0.65 8.47
N THR A 140 8.84 1.75 9.17
CA THR A 140 9.26 1.77 10.57
C THR A 140 8.26 2.59 11.37
N LYS A 141 7.81 2.04 12.50
CA LYS A 141 7.01 2.75 13.48
C LYS A 141 7.69 2.69 14.84
N THR A 142 7.79 3.84 15.48
CA THR A 142 8.32 3.97 16.84
C THR A 142 7.21 4.46 17.76
N LEU A 143 7.02 3.79 18.89
CA LEU A 143 6.13 4.23 19.98
C LEU A 143 6.96 4.50 21.23
N THR A 144 6.56 5.49 22.02
CA THR A 144 7.28 5.93 23.21
C THR A 144 6.35 6.07 24.42
N TRP A 145 6.79 5.55 25.56
CA TRP A 145 6.13 5.69 26.85
C TRP A 145 7.10 6.23 27.89
N THR A 146 6.56 7.00 28.83
CA THR A 146 7.27 7.38 30.07
C THR A 146 6.77 6.48 31.18
N VAL A 147 7.63 5.59 31.67
CA VAL A 147 7.25 4.57 32.63
C VAL A 147 7.77 4.93 34.02
N ASP A 148 6.91 4.89 35.03
CA ASP A 148 7.28 5.08 36.44
C ASP A 148 7.37 3.72 37.16
N LEU A 149 8.60 3.32 37.51
CA LEU A 149 8.87 2.05 38.18
C LEU A 149 8.86 2.17 39.72
N ASN A 150 8.70 3.37 40.28
CA ASN A 150 8.62 3.53 41.74
C ASN A 150 7.24 3.17 42.29
N GLU A 151 6.22 3.23 41.44
CA GLU A 151 4.87 2.87 41.81
C GLU A 151 4.69 1.35 41.68
N SER A 152 4.23 0.72 42.78
CA SER A 152 3.98 -0.72 42.82
C SER A 152 2.89 -1.07 41.83
N PRO A 153 3.04 -2.12 40.99
CA PRO A 153 1.98 -2.53 40.08
C PRO A 153 0.67 -2.67 40.86
N ALA A 154 -0.42 -2.20 40.24
CA ALA A 154 -1.73 -2.41 40.83
C ALA A 154 -1.90 -3.92 41.08
N PRO A 155 -2.44 -4.33 42.24
CA PRO A 155 -2.72 -5.73 42.47
C PRO A 155 -3.54 -6.25 41.29
N GLU A 156 -3.09 -7.34 40.68
CA GLU A 156 -3.84 -7.96 39.59
C GLU A 156 -5.25 -8.21 40.12
N LEU A 157 -6.24 -7.54 39.51
CA LEU A 157 -7.63 -7.87 39.79
C LEU A 157 -7.77 -9.37 39.51
N PRO A 158 -8.41 -10.12 40.40
CA PRO A 158 -8.61 -11.55 40.20
C PRO A 158 -9.18 -11.72 38.79
N THR A 159 -8.47 -12.47 37.94
CA THR A 159 -8.93 -12.73 36.59
C THR A 159 -10.36 -13.23 36.71
N PRO A 160 -11.34 -12.61 36.03
CA PRO A 160 -12.71 -13.13 36.04
C PRO A 160 -12.62 -14.62 35.74
N PRO A 161 -13.33 -15.49 36.50
CA PRO A 161 -13.31 -16.91 36.22
C PRO A 161 -13.55 -17.08 34.73
N ALA A 162 -12.66 -17.84 34.07
CA ALA A 162 -12.74 -18.05 32.64
C ALA A 162 -14.22 -18.30 32.28
N PRO A 163 -14.78 -17.57 31.30
CA PRO A 163 -16.18 -17.77 30.94
C PRO A 163 -16.39 -19.27 30.75
N PRO A 164 -17.48 -19.85 31.30
CA PRO A 164 -17.71 -21.29 31.21
C PRO A 164 -17.51 -21.67 29.75
N THR A 165 -16.57 -22.57 29.52
CA THR A 165 -16.21 -23.01 28.18
C THR A 165 -17.51 -23.40 27.53
N SER A 166 -17.97 -22.64 26.53
CA SER A 166 -19.12 -23.08 25.75
C SER A 166 -18.78 -24.51 25.33
N PRO A 167 -19.67 -25.48 25.58
CA PRO A 167 -19.39 -26.86 25.22
C PRO A 167 -18.90 -26.83 23.78
N SER A 168 -17.74 -27.44 23.56
CA SER A 168 -17.14 -27.54 22.23
C SER A 168 -18.27 -27.91 21.28
N PRO A 169 -18.56 -27.09 20.25
CA PRO A 169 -19.66 -27.38 19.35
C PRO A 169 -19.48 -28.83 18.91
N GLU A 170 -20.50 -29.64 19.20
CA GLU A 170 -20.51 -31.05 18.84
C GLU A 170 -20.03 -31.13 17.38
N PRO A 171 -19.02 -31.97 17.09
CA PRO A 171 -18.50 -32.06 15.73
C PRO A 171 -19.69 -32.19 14.80
N PRO A 172 -19.79 -31.33 13.76
CA PRO A 172 -20.94 -31.38 12.87
C PRO A 172 -21.11 -32.82 12.42
N ALA A 173 -22.35 -33.34 12.51
CA ALA A 173 -22.67 -34.66 12.02
C ALA A 173 -22.00 -34.86 10.65
N PRO A 174 -21.40 -36.04 10.38
CA PRO A 174 -20.75 -36.28 9.11
C PRO A 174 -21.74 -35.85 8.01
N PRO A 175 -21.30 -35.02 7.04
CA PRO A 175 -22.20 -34.50 6.03
C PRO A 175 -22.94 -35.68 5.43
N VAL A 176 -24.28 -35.65 5.51
CA VAL A 176 -25.11 -36.53 4.69
C VAL A 176 -24.59 -36.30 3.28
N THR A 177 -24.11 -37.37 2.65
CA THR A 177 -23.53 -37.34 1.31
C THR A 177 -24.66 -37.03 0.33
N GLU A 178 -25.05 -35.76 0.25
CA GLU A 178 -25.77 -35.24 -0.88
C GLU A 178 -24.82 -35.28 -2.08
N PRO A 179 -25.32 -35.63 -3.28
CA PRO A 179 -24.49 -35.69 -4.47
C PRO A 179 -23.76 -34.36 -4.66
N ILE A 180 -22.43 -34.45 -4.68
CA ILE A 180 -21.51 -33.36 -4.98
C ILE A 180 -21.86 -32.85 -6.39
N PHE A 181 -22.63 -31.77 -6.46
CA PHE A 181 -22.55 -30.87 -7.59
C PHE A 181 -21.31 -30.03 -7.38
N ASP A 182 -20.22 -30.44 -8.04
CA ASP A 182 -19.00 -29.67 -8.18
C ASP A 182 -19.34 -28.26 -8.70
N PRO A 183 -19.18 -27.17 -7.92
CA PRO A 183 -19.11 -25.85 -8.49
C PRO A 183 -17.65 -25.61 -8.88
N VAL A 184 -17.12 -26.43 -9.79
CA VAL A 184 -15.85 -26.10 -10.45
C VAL A 184 -16.10 -24.82 -11.24
N GLY A 185 -15.60 -23.71 -10.71
CA GLY A 185 -15.27 -22.51 -11.45
C GLY A 185 -16.44 -21.64 -11.91
N LYS A 186 -17.01 -20.83 -11.01
CA LYS A 186 -17.68 -19.60 -11.45
C LYS A 186 -16.63 -18.52 -11.73
N PHE A 187 -15.92 -18.68 -12.85
CA PHE A 187 -15.09 -17.64 -13.43
C PHE A 187 -16.00 -16.67 -14.20
N CYS A 188 -15.86 -15.37 -13.96
CA CYS A 188 -16.35 -14.38 -14.91
C CYS A 188 -15.39 -14.38 -16.10
N SER A 189 -15.57 -15.30 -17.06
CA SER A 189 -14.83 -15.24 -18.32
C SER A 189 -15.41 -14.12 -19.18
N TYR A 190 -14.63 -13.04 -19.36
CA TYR A 190 -14.97 -11.96 -20.28
C TYR A 190 -14.40 -12.29 -21.66
N LYS A 191 -15.24 -12.71 -22.60
CA LYS A 191 -14.81 -12.91 -23.99
C LYS A 191 -14.83 -11.57 -24.72
N HIS A 192 -13.66 -11.06 -25.11
CA HIS A 192 -13.55 -9.81 -25.85
C HIS A 192 -14.20 -9.96 -27.23
N TRP A 193 -15.17 -9.11 -27.57
CA TRP A 193 -15.72 -9.05 -28.92
C TRP A 193 -14.78 -8.24 -29.82
N PRO A 194 -14.27 -8.80 -30.93
CA PRO A 194 -13.37 -8.07 -31.80
C PRO A 194 -14.17 -7.04 -32.61
N HIS A 195 -14.17 -5.78 -32.15
CA HIS A 195 -14.40 -4.67 -33.05
C HIS A 195 -13.07 -4.32 -33.73
N GLY A 196 -12.87 -4.92 -34.91
CA GLY A 196 -11.96 -4.50 -35.99
C GLY A 196 -10.65 -3.80 -35.59
N GLY A 197 -9.58 -4.58 -35.50
CA GLY A 197 -8.21 -4.07 -35.41
C GLY A 197 -7.30 -5.12 -34.79
N ALA A 198 -6.31 -5.60 -35.54
CA ALA A 198 -5.42 -6.68 -35.13
C ALA A 198 -4.60 -6.33 -33.87
N ASP A 199 -4.30 -7.39 -33.12
CA ASP A 199 -3.27 -7.52 -32.08
C ASP A 199 -3.53 -6.91 -30.69
N SER A 200 -4.19 -7.70 -29.83
CA SER A 200 -3.64 -8.07 -28.51
C SER A 200 -4.59 -9.01 -27.77
N LEU A 201 -4.16 -10.25 -27.54
CA LEU A 201 -4.79 -11.16 -26.59
C LEU A 201 -4.02 -11.04 -25.27
N GLN A 202 -4.70 -10.60 -24.21
CA GLN A 202 -4.28 -10.87 -22.84
C GLN A 202 -5.44 -11.53 -22.10
N GLU A 203 -5.15 -12.70 -21.55
CA GLU A 203 -6.05 -13.49 -20.73
C GLU A 203 -5.70 -13.19 -19.26
N GLU A 204 -6.56 -12.46 -18.56
CA GLU A 204 -6.40 -12.17 -17.13
C GLU A 204 -7.41 -13.01 -16.33
N LEU A 205 -6.88 -13.96 -15.54
CA LEU A 205 -7.63 -14.64 -14.48
C LEU A 205 -7.56 -13.78 -13.21
N LEU A 206 -8.71 -13.33 -12.70
CA LEU A 206 -8.77 -12.37 -11.59
C LEU A 206 -9.49 -12.94 -10.36
N TYR A 207 -8.96 -12.59 -9.19
CA TYR A 207 -9.44 -12.93 -7.85
C TYR A 207 -9.89 -11.63 -7.15
N GLY A 208 -11.21 -11.43 -6.94
CA GLY A 208 -11.79 -10.27 -6.23
C GLY A 208 -13.05 -9.67 -6.86
N ASP A 209 -13.78 -8.83 -6.10
CA ASP A 209 -15.14 -8.33 -6.44
C ASP A 209 -15.19 -7.11 -7.39
N LYS A 210 -14.04 -6.55 -7.78
CA LYS A 210 -13.96 -5.35 -8.63
C LYS A 210 -12.86 -5.45 -9.66
N VAL A 211 -13.18 -5.11 -10.91
CA VAL A 211 -12.22 -4.98 -12.00
C VAL A 211 -12.31 -3.57 -12.58
N THR A 212 -11.18 -2.88 -12.62
CA THR A 212 -11.06 -1.55 -13.25
C THR A 212 -10.22 -1.70 -14.51
N ARG A 213 -10.79 -1.42 -15.68
CA ARG A 213 -10.06 -1.38 -16.95
C ARG A 213 -9.95 0.06 -17.43
N HIS A 214 -8.73 0.50 -17.71
CA HIS A 214 -8.46 1.76 -18.41
C HIS A 214 -8.44 1.50 -19.91
N LEU A 215 -9.35 2.13 -20.65
CA LEU A 215 -9.37 2.07 -22.12
C LEU A 215 -8.52 3.21 -22.69
N ALA A 216 -7.94 2.98 -23.88
CA ALA A 216 -7.08 3.93 -24.57
C ALA A 216 -7.72 5.33 -24.62
N GLY A 217 -6.96 6.34 -24.21
CA GLY A 217 -7.43 7.71 -24.14
C GLY A 217 -7.35 8.43 -25.49
N LYS A 218 -8.21 9.42 -25.70
CA LYS A 218 -8.14 10.35 -26.83
C LYS A 218 -7.47 11.64 -26.36
N GLU A 219 -6.50 12.13 -27.11
CA GLU A 219 -5.93 13.46 -26.89
C GLU A 219 -6.71 14.49 -27.72
N SER A 220 -7.03 15.62 -27.10
CA SER A 220 -7.63 16.77 -27.77
C SER A 220 -6.89 18.04 -27.39
N THR A 221 -6.68 18.90 -28.37
CA THR A 221 -6.01 20.19 -28.19
C THR A 221 -7.04 21.30 -28.38
N GLU A 222 -7.15 22.19 -27.39
CA GLU A 222 -8.01 23.39 -27.48
C GLU A 222 -7.15 24.66 -27.52
N PRO A 223 -7.52 25.66 -28.34
CA PRO A 223 -6.86 26.96 -28.32
C PRO A 223 -7.15 27.70 -27.00
N CYS A 224 -6.20 28.49 -26.52
CA CYS A 224 -6.41 29.35 -25.36
C CYS A 224 -7.49 30.42 -25.64
N SER A 225 -8.17 30.89 -24.59
CA SER A 225 -9.16 31.97 -24.67
C SER A 225 -8.61 33.22 -25.36
N ALA A 226 -9.49 34.00 -26.01
CA ALA A 226 -9.14 35.18 -26.79
C ALA A 226 -8.17 36.11 -26.04
N GLY A 227 -6.98 36.30 -26.60
CA GLY A 227 -5.92 37.16 -26.06
C GLY A 227 -4.69 36.43 -25.50
N ALA A 228 -4.74 35.10 -25.30
CA ALA A 228 -3.59 34.30 -24.88
C ALA A 228 -2.94 33.55 -26.06
N GLN A 229 -1.61 33.44 -26.07
CA GLN A 229 -0.87 32.59 -27.01
C GLN A 229 -0.62 31.21 -26.37
N GLY A 230 -0.87 30.13 -27.12
CA GLY A 230 -0.61 28.74 -26.69
C GLY A 230 -1.75 27.79 -26.99
N SER A 231 -1.68 26.58 -26.42
CA SER A 231 -2.75 25.58 -26.45
C SER A 231 -2.85 24.80 -25.15
N LYS A 232 -4.04 24.26 -24.88
CA LYS A 232 -4.26 23.27 -23.82
C LYS A 232 -4.37 21.89 -24.44
N VAL A 233 -3.63 20.93 -23.91
CA VAL A 233 -3.74 19.53 -24.28
C VAL A 233 -4.49 18.79 -23.19
N TYR A 234 -5.65 18.25 -23.53
CA TYR A 234 -6.42 17.37 -22.68
C TYR A 234 -6.24 15.94 -23.14
N ARG A 235 -6.21 15.03 -22.18
CA ARG A 235 -6.28 13.60 -22.43
C ARG A 235 -7.48 13.04 -21.70
N THR A 236 -8.39 12.46 -22.48
CA THR A 236 -9.61 11.85 -21.97
C THR A 236 -9.43 10.35 -21.95
N TYR A 237 -9.55 9.75 -20.78
CA TYR A 237 -9.56 8.31 -20.60
C TYR A 237 -10.96 7.83 -20.25
N PHE A 238 -11.34 6.67 -20.77
CA PHE A 238 -12.54 5.98 -20.32
C PHE A 238 -12.12 4.91 -19.32
N SER A 239 -12.59 5.01 -18.08
CA SER A 239 -12.51 3.90 -17.14
C SER A 239 -13.83 3.13 -17.16
N GLN A 240 -13.74 1.82 -17.33
CA GLN A 240 -14.86 0.92 -17.09
C GLN A 240 -14.60 0.22 -15.78
N VAL A 241 -15.51 0.41 -14.83
CA VAL A 241 -15.51 -0.33 -13.57
C VAL A 241 -16.60 -1.39 -13.68
N ILE A 242 -16.19 -2.65 -13.68
CA ILE A 242 -17.10 -3.78 -13.64
C ILE A 242 -17.16 -4.23 -12.19
N THR A 243 -18.34 -4.06 -11.58
CA THR A 243 -18.60 -4.60 -10.24
C THR A 243 -19.50 -5.81 -10.39
N CYS A 244 -18.96 -6.98 -10.05
CA CYS A 244 -19.74 -8.21 -10.00
C CYS A 244 -20.32 -8.32 -8.60
N LYS A 245 -21.63 -8.14 -8.45
CA LYS A 245 -22.29 -8.31 -7.15
C LYS A 245 -22.99 -9.66 -7.13
N LEU A 246 -22.50 -10.56 -6.28
CA LEU A 246 -23.17 -11.83 -6.02
C LEU A 246 -24.38 -11.57 -5.14
N ASN A 247 -25.56 -11.49 -5.75
CA ASN A 247 -26.80 -11.53 -4.99
C ASN A 247 -27.12 -13.00 -4.70
N SER A 248 -27.14 -13.35 -3.42
CA SER A 248 -27.60 -14.66 -2.94
C SER A 248 -29.11 -14.78 -3.12
N THR A 249 -29.56 -15.05 -4.35
CA THR A 249 -30.88 -15.62 -4.59
C THR A 249 -30.71 -17.09 -4.95
N SER A 250 -31.66 -17.93 -4.53
CA SER A 250 -31.68 -19.39 -4.73
C SER A 250 -31.61 -19.84 -6.20
N SER A 251 -31.67 -18.89 -7.14
CA SER A 251 -31.56 -19.11 -8.59
C SER A 251 -30.15 -18.88 -9.16
N GLY A 252 -29.16 -18.48 -8.35
CA GLY A 252 -27.75 -18.43 -8.77
C GLY A 252 -27.40 -17.41 -9.85
N VAL A 253 -28.24 -16.40 -10.06
CA VAL A 253 -28.06 -15.35 -11.08
C VAL A 253 -27.00 -14.34 -10.62
N ILE A 254 -25.96 -14.14 -11.42
CA ILE A 254 -24.95 -13.10 -11.21
C ILE A 254 -25.40 -11.85 -11.97
N LEU A 255 -25.58 -10.73 -11.25
CA LEU A 255 -25.80 -9.43 -11.89
C LEU A 255 -24.48 -8.68 -11.92
N ALA A 256 -23.97 -8.43 -13.13
CA ALA A 256 -22.84 -7.54 -13.34
C ALA A 256 -23.37 -6.12 -13.57
N GLN A 257 -22.92 -5.18 -12.76
CA GLN A 257 -23.16 -3.76 -13.02
C GLN A 257 -21.91 -3.16 -13.64
N ILE A 258 -22.04 -2.66 -14.87
CA ILE A 258 -20.98 -1.98 -15.59
C ILE A 258 -21.23 -0.48 -15.49
N SER A 259 -20.31 0.25 -14.87
CA SER A 259 -20.30 1.71 -14.95
C SER A 259 -19.16 2.17 -15.85
N LYS A 260 -19.45 3.14 -16.72
CA LYS A 260 -18.48 3.79 -17.59
C LYS A 260 -18.31 5.22 -17.10
N ASN A 261 -17.09 5.57 -16.71
CA ASN A 261 -16.74 6.92 -16.31
C ASN A 261 -15.79 7.51 -17.34
N GLU A 262 -16.05 8.75 -17.74
CA GLU A 262 -15.16 9.54 -18.59
C GLU A 262 -14.36 10.47 -17.69
N ILE A 263 -13.03 10.38 -17.77
CA ILE A 263 -12.11 11.18 -16.97
C ILE A 263 -11.26 11.98 -17.96
N THR A 264 -11.39 13.30 -17.92
CA THR A 264 -10.58 14.21 -18.73
C THR A 264 -9.57 14.91 -17.85
N GLU A 265 -8.28 14.75 -18.17
CA GLU A 265 -7.17 15.38 -17.46
C GLU A 265 -6.50 16.41 -18.38
N GLU A 266 -6.20 17.60 -17.86
CA GLU A 266 -5.37 18.59 -18.54
C GLU A 266 -3.90 18.16 -18.37
N VAL A 267 -3.26 17.73 -19.45
CA VAL A 267 -1.89 17.16 -19.42
C VAL A 267 -0.85 18.26 -19.60
N GLU A 268 -1.16 19.26 -20.42
CA GLU A 268 -0.25 20.36 -20.71
C GLU A 268 -1.01 21.66 -20.93
N ASN A 269 -0.52 22.73 -20.34
CA ASN A 269 -1.06 24.07 -20.50
C ASN A 269 0.05 25.04 -20.87
N THR A 270 0.04 25.45 -22.14
CA THR A 270 1.05 26.39 -22.67
C THR A 270 0.49 27.80 -22.83
N CYS A 271 -0.70 28.08 -22.29
CA CYS A 271 -1.32 29.39 -22.40
C CYS A 271 -0.51 30.45 -21.65
N LYS A 272 -0.01 31.44 -22.39
CA LYS A 272 0.63 32.65 -21.84
C LYS A 272 -0.20 33.87 -22.20
N ILE A 273 -0.47 34.70 -21.19
CA ILE A 273 -1.00 36.03 -21.39
C ILE A 273 0.22 36.93 -21.68
N PRO A 274 0.22 37.69 -22.79
CA PRO A 274 1.31 38.60 -23.13
C PRO A 274 1.50 39.71 -22.08
#